data_AF-A0A382KED3-F1
#
_entry.id   AF-A0A382KED3-F1
#
_cell.length_a   1.000
_cell.length_b   1.000
_cell.length_c   1.000
_cell.angle_alpha   90.00
_cell.angle_beta   90.00
_cell.angle_gamma   90.00
#
_symmetry.space_group_name_H-M   'P 1'
#
loop_
_entity.id
_entity.type
_entity.pdbx_description
1 polymer ?
#
loop_
_entity_poly.entity_id
_entity_poly.type
_entity_poly.pdbx_seq_one_letter_code
_entity_poly.pdbx_strand_id
1 'polypeptide(L)'
;MLQDRSRSLFPLSVVTVGVALVIVLVGFLDGVIMGMVDSTAYLDTGHLRVVNKPFFDEEHLNPMDRSLGAQKLTGIWLKNNSDPSIEWSPRIRWRAIMDVPDGKGVTRSQTPVKGMALDLLSKDSTELHRLNLAESLTEGRLP
;
A
#
# COMPACT_ATOMS: atom_id res chain seq x y z
N MET A 1 -39.58 -7.32 -38.84
CA MET A 1 -38.15 -7.38 -38.44
C MET A 1 -37.54 -8.80 -38.46
N LEU A 2 -38.31 -9.85 -38.79
CA LEU A 2 -37.84 -11.26 -38.77
C LEU A 2 -37.52 -11.87 -40.15
N GLN A 3 -37.55 -11.07 -41.22
CA GLN A 3 -37.53 -11.62 -42.58
C GLN A 3 -36.14 -11.73 -43.20
N ASP A 4 -35.11 -11.10 -42.60
CA ASP A 4 -33.73 -11.17 -43.11
C ASP A 4 -32.73 -11.21 -41.95
N ARG A 5 -32.39 -12.43 -41.52
CA ARG A 5 -31.56 -12.73 -40.34
C ARG A 5 -30.14 -12.17 -40.48
N SER A 6 -29.61 -12.09 -41.70
CA SER A 6 -28.26 -11.61 -41.98
C SER A 6 -28.11 -10.10 -41.77
N ARG A 7 -29.16 -9.31 -42.11
CA ARG A 7 -29.16 -7.84 -42.04
C ARG A 7 -29.40 -7.29 -40.63
N SER A 8 -30.05 -8.05 -39.75
CA SER A 8 -30.33 -7.63 -38.36
C SER A 8 -29.31 -8.16 -37.34
N LEU A 9 -28.74 -9.34 -37.56
CA LEU A 9 -27.80 -9.95 -36.60
C LEU A 9 -26.43 -9.28 -36.59
N PHE A 10 -25.92 -8.84 -37.74
CA PHE A 10 -24.59 -8.22 -37.80
C PHE A 10 -24.54 -6.89 -37.02
N PRO A 11 -25.44 -5.91 -37.24
CA PRO A 11 -25.46 -4.68 -36.44
C PRO A 11 -25.70 -4.94 -34.96
N LEU A 12 -26.59 -5.89 -34.63
CA LEU A 12 -26.87 -6.25 -33.25
C LEU A 12 -25.62 -6.81 -32.56
N SER A 13 -24.90 -7.73 -33.20
CA SER A 13 -23.67 -8.31 -32.64
C SER A 13 -22.58 -7.26 -32.40
N VAL A 14 -22.42 -6.30 -33.32
CA VAL A 14 -21.42 -5.24 -33.18
C VAL A 14 -21.77 -4.33 -32.01
N VAL A 15 -23.04 -3.96 -31.86
CA VAL A 15 -23.51 -3.16 -30.72
C VAL A 15 -23.36 -3.95 -29.42
N THR A 16 -23.73 -5.23 -29.38
CA THR A 16 -23.59 -6.08 -28.19
C THR A 16 -22.13 -6.21 -27.77
N VAL A 17 -21.20 -6.48 -28.70
CA VAL A 17 -19.77 -6.59 -28.39
C VAL A 17 -19.21 -5.25 -27.93
N GLY A 18 -19.58 -4.15 -28.60
CA GLY A 18 -19.14 -2.81 -28.20
C GLY A 18 -19.59 -2.44 -26.79
N VAL A 19 -20.88 -2.65 -26.47
CA VAL A 19 -21.43 -2.38 -25.13
C VAL A 19 -20.80 -3.31 -24.09
N ALA A 20 -20.68 -4.60 -24.37
CA ALA A 20 -20.04 -5.56 -23.46
C ALA A 20 -18.60 -5.16 -23.15
N LEU A 21 -17.83 -4.75 -24.16
CA LEU A 21 -16.44 -4.30 -23.99
C LEU A 21 -16.35 -3.04 -23.11
N VAL A 22 -17.25 -2.08 -23.31
CA VAL A 22 -17.31 -0.87 -22.48
C VAL A 22 -17.65 -1.22 -21.03
N ILE A 23 -18.66 -2.06 -20.79
CA ILE A 23 -19.06 -2.47 -19.44
C ILE A 23 -17.91 -3.20 -18.73
N VAL A 24 -17.27 -4.15 -19.41
CA VAL A 24 -16.12 -4.89 -18.86
C VAL A 24 -14.97 -3.96 -18.55
N LEU A 25 -14.63 -3.05 -19.46
CA LEU A 25 -13.53 -2.11 -19.25
C LEU A 25 -13.79 -1.17 -18.07
N VAL A 26 -15.00 -0.61 -17.97
CA VAL A 26 -15.38 0.28 -16.87
C VAL A 26 -15.34 -0.47 -15.54
N GLY A 27 -15.94 -1.67 -15.46
CA GLY A 27 -15.92 -2.48 -14.24
C GLY A 27 -14.50 -2.93 -13.84
N PHE A 28 -13.66 -3.28 -14.82
CA PHE A 28 -12.27 -3.63 -14.57
C PHE A 28 -11.47 -2.44 -14.02
N LEU A 29 -11.60 -1.25 -14.64
CA LEU A 29 -10.91 -0.04 -14.19
C LEU A 29 -11.34 0.37 -12.79
N ASP A 30 -12.64 0.32 -12.49
CA ASP A 30 -13.17 0.63 -11.16
C ASP A 30 -12.60 -0.33 -10.10
N GLY A 31 -12.57 -1.64 -10.40
CA GLY A 31 -11.96 -2.64 -9.54
C GLY A 31 -10.46 -2.41 -9.32
N VAL A 32 -9.71 -2.05 -10.36
CA VAL A 32 -8.29 -1.71 -10.24
C VAL A 32 -8.09 -0.47 -9.36
N ILE A 33 -8.89 0.58 -9.56
CA ILE A 33 -8.79 1.82 -8.77
C ILE A 33 -9.12 1.55 -7.30
N MET A 34 -10.20 0.81 -7.00
CA MET A 34 -10.51 0.42 -5.62
C MET A 34 -9.39 -0.41 -5.01
N GLY A 35 -8.87 -1.41 -5.72
CA GLY A 35 -7.75 -2.22 -5.24
C GLY A 35 -6.49 -1.40 -4.96
N MET A 36 -6.22 -0.35 -5.75
CA MET A 36 -5.11 0.58 -5.49
C MET A 36 -5.35 1.43 -4.23
N VAL A 37 -6.57 1.89 -3.99
CA VAL A 37 -6.94 2.64 -2.77
C VAL A 37 -6.74 1.76 -1.54
N ASP A 38 -7.27 0.54 -1.55
CA ASP A 38 -7.14 -0.40 -0.43
C ASP A 38 -5.68 -0.74 -0.16
N SER A 39 -4.91 -1.03 -1.21
CA SER A 39 -3.47 -1.32 -1.09
C SER A 39 -2.71 -0.13 -0.49
N THR A 40 -3.05 1.09 -0.92
CA THR A 40 -2.43 2.32 -0.39
C THR A 40 -2.83 2.53 1.08
N ALA A 41 -4.08 2.25 1.45
CA ALA A 41 -4.52 2.33 2.83
C ALA A 41 -3.77 1.32 3.72
N TYR A 42 -3.60 0.08 3.28
CA TYR A 42 -2.87 -0.94 4.05
C TYR A 42 -1.36 -0.64 4.18
N LEU A 43 -0.74 -0.04 3.16
CA LEU A 43 0.69 0.24 3.12
C LEU A 43 1.10 1.60 3.69
N ASP A 44 0.33 2.66 3.44
CA ASP A 44 0.74 4.04 3.73
C ASP A 44 0.06 4.60 4.98
N THR A 45 -1.17 5.09 4.83
CA THR A 45 -1.79 5.97 5.84
C THR A 45 -2.77 5.24 6.75
N GLY A 46 -3.31 4.10 6.32
CA GLY A 46 -4.54 3.57 6.88
C GLY A 46 -5.74 4.47 6.62
N HIS A 47 -6.86 4.13 7.26
CA HIS A 47 -8.05 4.98 7.33
C HIS A 47 -7.85 6.18 8.26
N LEU A 48 -6.98 6.03 9.27
CA LEU A 48 -6.63 7.05 10.24
C LEU A 48 -5.11 7.09 10.39
N ARG A 49 -4.56 8.31 10.34
CA ARG A 49 -3.12 8.54 10.46
C ARG A 49 -2.83 9.57 11.54
N VAL A 50 -2.03 9.17 12.53
CA VAL A 50 -1.55 10.04 13.61
C VAL A 50 -0.04 10.22 13.47
N VAL A 51 0.40 11.47 13.43
CA VAL A 51 1.82 11.84 13.35
C VAL A 51 2.13 12.93 14.38
N ASN A 52 3.36 12.96 14.87
CA ASN A 52 3.79 14.08 15.72
C ASN A 52 3.99 15.35 14.87
N LYS A 53 3.85 16.52 15.51
CA LYS A 53 3.94 17.81 14.83
C LYS A 53 5.29 18.04 14.12
N PRO A 54 6.45 17.77 14.75
CA PRO A 54 7.75 17.93 14.07
C PRO A 54 7.88 17.07 12.81
N PHE A 55 7.36 15.83 12.83
CA PHE A 55 7.32 14.98 11.64
C PHE A 55 6.42 15.56 10.56
N PHE A 56 5.24 16.07 10.94
CA PHE A 56 4.30 16.67 9.99
C PHE A 56 4.89 17.90 9.29
N ASP A 57 5.57 18.77 10.04
CA ASP A 57 6.18 19.99 9.48
C ASP A 57 7.30 19.67 8.46
N GLU A 58 7.94 18.50 8.58
CA GLU A 58 9.05 18.03 7.73
C GLU A 58 8.69 16.77 6.91
N GLU A 59 7.40 16.44 6.73
CA GLU A 59 6.97 15.14 6.19
C GLU A 59 7.53 14.85 4.79
N HIS A 60 7.70 15.89 3.97
CA HIS A 60 8.30 15.81 2.63
C HIS A 60 9.73 15.21 2.62
N LEU A 61 10.46 15.33 3.74
CA LEU A 61 11.80 14.76 3.91
C LEU A 61 11.78 13.30 4.37
N ASN A 62 10.65 12.79 4.88
CA ASN A 62 10.55 11.51 5.59
C ASN A 62 11.66 11.33 6.64
N PRO A 63 11.73 12.21 7.65
CA PRO A 63 12.81 12.22 8.63
C PRO A 63 12.68 11.03 9.61
N MET A 64 13.69 10.15 9.60
CA MET A 64 13.74 8.95 10.44
C MET A 64 13.72 9.30 11.94
N ASP A 65 14.51 10.29 12.35
CA ASP A 65 14.62 10.72 13.73
C ASP A 65 13.28 11.21 14.29
N ARG A 66 12.51 11.95 13.48
CA ARG A 66 11.17 12.41 13.87
C ARG A 66 10.15 11.28 13.89
N SER A 67 10.24 10.30 12.99
CA SER A 67 9.29 9.16 12.94
C SER A 67 9.45 8.19 14.11
N LEU A 68 10.65 8.13 14.72
CA LEU A 68 10.91 7.37 15.95
C LEU A 68 10.47 8.13 17.21
N GLY A 69 10.27 9.44 17.13
CA GLY A 69 9.94 10.30 18.26
C GLY A 69 8.61 9.92 18.93
N ALA A 70 8.69 9.53 20.21
CA ALA A 70 7.56 9.16 21.07
C ALA A 70 6.63 8.03 20.54
N GLN A 71 7.03 7.33 19.47
CA GLN A 71 6.18 6.37 18.77
C GLN A 71 5.56 5.32 19.70
N LYS A 72 6.37 4.72 20.58
CA LYS A 72 5.90 3.70 21.53
C LYS A 72 4.89 4.26 22.53
N LEU A 73 5.15 5.44 23.08
CA LEU A 73 4.27 6.08 24.06
C LEU A 73 2.94 6.49 23.41
N THR A 74 3.00 7.09 22.23
CA THR A 74 1.81 7.45 21.44
C THR A 74 0.99 6.21 21.07
N GLY A 75 1.63 5.12 20.63
CA GLY A 75 0.94 3.88 20.30
C GLY A 75 0.20 3.26 21.50
N ILE A 76 0.84 3.22 22.67
CA ILE A 76 0.20 2.75 23.91
C ILE A 76 -0.96 3.67 24.30
N TRP A 77 -0.78 4.99 24.20
CA TRP A 77 -1.83 5.95 24.52
C TRP A 77 -3.03 5.79 23.56
N LEU A 78 -2.80 5.69 22.25
CA LEU A 78 -3.85 5.48 21.26
C LEU A 78 -4.62 4.19 21.56
N LYS A 79 -3.93 3.07 21.75
CA LYS A 79 -4.57 1.78 22.08
C LYS A 79 -5.46 1.84 23.33
N ASN A 80 -5.09 2.67 24.32
CA ASN A 80 -5.84 2.78 25.58
C ASN A 80 -6.97 3.83 25.55
N ASN A 81 -6.93 4.79 24.62
CA ASN A 81 -7.84 5.95 24.62
C ASN A 81 -8.67 6.10 23.33
N SER A 82 -8.44 5.28 22.30
CA SER A 82 -9.26 5.25 21.09
C SER A 82 -10.38 4.21 21.18
N ASP A 83 -11.32 4.28 20.24
CA ASP A 83 -12.33 3.25 20.05
C ASP A 83 -11.67 1.86 19.86
N PRO A 84 -12.16 0.79 20.53
CA PRO A 84 -11.59 -0.56 20.40
C PRO A 84 -11.66 -1.16 18.99
N SER A 85 -12.52 -0.64 18.12
CA SER A 85 -12.60 -1.06 16.70
C SER A 85 -11.43 -0.54 15.87
N ILE A 86 -10.67 0.43 16.37
CA ILE A 86 -9.53 1.02 15.66
C ILE A 86 -8.27 0.24 15.99
N GLU A 87 -7.64 -0.29 14.95
CA GLU A 87 -6.37 -0.99 15.05
C GLU A 87 -5.21 -0.05 14.70
N TRP A 88 -4.31 0.17 15.66
CA TRP A 88 -3.13 1.01 15.48
C TRP A 88 -1.89 0.17 15.22
N SER A 89 -1.11 0.53 14.21
CA SER A 89 0.19 -0.08 13.95
C SER A 89 1.29 0.97 13.70
N PRO A 90 2.52 0.74 14.22
CA PRO A 90 3.68 1.54 13.83
C PRO A 90 3.91 1.54 12.31
N ARG A 91 4.07 2.73 11.75
CA ARG A 91 4.52 2.94 10.37
C ARG A 91 5.69 3.90 10.36
N ILE A 92 6.91 3.37 10.36
CA ILE A 92 8.14 4.17 10.32
C ILE A 92 8.62 4.18 8.87
N ARG A 93 8.63 5.36 8.25
CA ARG A 93 9.17 5.57 6.91
C ARG A 93 10.35 6.51 6.96
N TRP A 94 11.31 6.26 6.10
CA TRP A 94 12.53 7.02 6.07
C TRP A 94 13.13 7.08 4.67
N ARG A 95 13.93 8.12 4.47
CA ARG A 95 14.79 8.28 3.30
C ARG A 95 16.22 8.45 3.79
N ALA A 96 17.15 7.81 3.11
CA ALA A 96 18.56 7.98 3.38
C ALA A 96 19.35 8.01 2.07
N ILE A 97 20.63 8.31 2.18
CA ILE A 97 21.61 8.14 1.11
C ILE A 97 22.42 6.90 1.47
N MET A 98 22.41 5.90 0.58
CA MET A 98 23.19 4.69 0.73
C MET A 98 24.47 4.82 -0.10
N ASP A 99 25.59 4.61 0.57
CA ASP A 99 26.90 4.51 -0.06
C ASP A 99 27.09 3.11 -0.65
N VAL A 100 27.37 3.05 -1.95
CA VAL A 100 27.69 1.79 -2.65
C VAL A 100 29.21 1.67 -2.75
N PRO A 101 29.83 0.71 -2.05
CA PRO A 101 31.27 0.55 -2.05
C PRO A 101 31.79 -0.08 -3.35
N ASP A 102 33.06 0.19 -3.66
CA ASP A 102 33.85 -0.56 -4.64
C ASP A 102 34.46 -1.85 -4.03
N GLY A 103 35.24 -2.59 -4.81
CA GLY A 103 35.92 -3.80 -4.34
C GLY A 103 36.96 -3.59 -3.23
N LYS A 104 37.28 -2.33 -2.88
CA LYS A 104 38.18 -1.96 -1.77
C LYS A 104 37.41 -1.43 -0.56
N GLY A 105 36.07 -1.42 -0.60
CA GLY A 105 35.22 -0.90 0.47
C GLY A 105 35.11 0.63 0.49
N VAL A 106 35.58 1.33 -0.55
CA VAL A 106 35.49 2.80 -0.66
C VAL A 106 34.20 3.17 -1.38
N THR A 107 33.49 4.19 -0.90
CA THR A 107 32.27 4.69 -1.56
C THR A 107 32.56 5.10 -3.00
N ARG A 108 31.99 4.35 -3.96
CA ARG A 108 32.09 4.63 -5.39
C ARG A 108 30.97 5.53 -5.87
N SER A 109 29.78 5.35 -5.32
CA SER A 109 28.57 6.05 -5.71
C SER A 109 27.60 6.12 -4.55
N GLN A 110 26.79 7.18 -4.52
CA GLN A 110 25.73 7.37 -3.54
C GLN A 110 24.37 7.23 -4.23
N THR A 111 23.41 6.57 -3.57
CA THR A 111 22.07 6.37 -4.13
C THR A 111 21.01 6.69 -3.08
N PRO A 112 19.98 7.49 -3.41
CA PRO A 112 18.87 7.71 -2.50
C PRO A 112 18.10 6.40 -2.29
N VAL A 113 17.92 6.02 -1.04
CA VAL A 113 17.11 4.85 -0.65
C VAL A 113 15.91 5.32 0.17
N LYS A 114 14.81 4.60 0.02
CA LYS A 114 13.62 4.75 0.85
C LYS A 114 13.38 3.42 1.57
N GLY A 115 12.96 3.49 2.82
CA GLY A 115 12.64 2.32 3.61
C GLY A 115 11.36 2.51 4.42
N MET A 116 10.77 1.38 4.78
CA MET A 116 9.63 1.30 5.69
C MET A 116 9.90 0.17 6.69
N ALA A 117 9.67 0.45 7.97
CA ALA A 117 9.70 -0.59 9.01
C ALA A 117 8.31 -1.18 9.18
N LEU A 118 8.27 -2.51 9.32
CA LEU A 118 7.07 -3.30 9.58
C LEU A 118 7.29 -4.11 10.85
N ASP A 119 6.28 -4.19 11.70
CA ASP A 119 6.33 -5.04 12.90
C ASP A 119 5.96 -6.47 12.52
N LEU A 120 6.94 -7.28 12.12
CA LEU A 120 6.71 -8.69 11.74
C LEU A 120 6.99 -9.69 12.86
N LEU A 121 7.64 -9.25 13.95
CA LEU A 121 8.17 -10.13 15.00
C LEU A 121 7.30 -10.15 16.26
N SER A 122 6.48 -9.12 16.48
CA SER A 122 5.63 -9.05 17.67
C SER A 122 4.48 -10.06 17.58
N LYS A 123 4.25 -10.80 18.66
CA LYS A 123 3.19 -11.83 18.74
C LYS A 123 1.78 -11.28 18.48
N ASP A 124 1.54 -10.03 18.85
CA ASP A 124 0.26 -9.36 18.70
C ASP A 124 0.18 -8.54 17.41
N SER A 125 1.16 -8.67 16.51
CA SER A 125 1.17 -7.92 15.25
C SER A 125 0.19 -8.51 14.26
N THR A 126 -0.58 -7.62 13.66
CA THR A 126 -1.53 -7.89 12.58
C THR A 126 -0.93 -7.63 11.20
N GLU A 127 0.33 -7.20 11.12
CA GLU A 127 1.00 -6.80 9.88
C GLU A 127 1.06 -7.91 8.83
N LEU A 128 1.32 -9.15 9.26
CA LEU A 128 1.36 -10.31 8.37
C LEU A 128 0.03 -10.53 7.67
N HIS A 129 -1.09 -10.35 8.39
CA HIS A 129 -2.42 -10.47 7.83
C HIS A 129 -2.80 -9.25 6.99
N ARG A 130 -2.54 -8.04 7.50
CA ARG A 130 -2.85 -6.77 6.82
C ARG A 130 -2.19 -6.66 5.44
N LEU A 131 -0.94 -7.11 5.34
CA LEU A 131 -0.16 -7.08 4.10
C LEU A 131 -0.31 -8.35 3.27
N ASN A 132 -1.19 -9.26 3.69
CA ASN A 132 -1.42 -10.55 3.08
C ASN A 132 -0.14 -11.34 2.77
N LEU A 133 0.86 -11.26 3.67
CA LEU A 133 2.19 -11.82 3.44
C LEU A 133 2.18 -13.35 3.45
N ALA A 134 1.26 -13.96 4.20
CA ALA A 134 1.12 -15.41 4.25
C ALA A 134 0.66 -16.00 2.91
N GLU A 135 -0.29 -15.34 2.24
CA GLU A 135 -0.77 -15.79 0.92
C GLU A 135 0.19 -15.39 -0.21
N SER A 136 0.96 -14.32 -0.02
CA SER A 136 1.91 -13.82 -1.02
C SER A 136 3.24 -14.57 -1.04
N LEU A 137 3.54 -15.36 0.00
CA LEU A 137 4.81 -16.09 0.10
C LEU A 137 4.77 -17.37 -0.74
N THR A 138 5.52 -17.39 -1.83
CA THR A 138 5.66 -18.59 -2.68
C THR A 138 6.67 -19.60 -2.13
N GLU A 139 7.77 -19.11 -1.55
CA GLU A 139 8.84 -19.92 -0.97
C GLU A 139 9.41 -19.25 0.29
N GLY A 140 9.85 -20.05 1.26
CA GLY A 140 10.46 -19.57 2.51
C GLY A 140 9.54 -19.71 3.74
N ARG A 141 9.81 -18.95 4.80
CA ARG A 141 9.04 -18.94 6.05
C ARG A 141 8.93 -17.52 6.59
N LEU A 142 7.72 -17.12 7.01
CA LEU A 142 7.50 -15.89 7.77
C LEU A 142 8.08 -16.01 9.19
N PRO A 143 8.62 -14.93 9.76
CA PRO A 143 9.24 -14.95 11.09
C PRO A 143 8.27 -15.29 12.22
#